data_AF-A0A1Q2D5X0-F1
#
_entry.id   AF-A0A1Q2D5X0-F1
#
_cell.length_a   1.000
_cell.length_b   1.000
_cell.length_c   1.000
_cell.angle_alpha   90.00
_cell.angle_beta   90.00
_cell.angle_gamma   90.00
#
_symmetry.space_group_name_H-M   'P 1'
#
loop_
_entity.id
_entity.type
_entity.pdbx_description
1 polymer ?
#
loop_
_entity_poly.entity_id
_entity_poly.type
_entity_poly.pdbx_seq_one_letter_code
_entity_poly.pdbx_strand_id
1 'polypeptide(L)'
;MSYIEKILIQGLKKFKDFEIVFNKDMNVLVGENEAGKSTILEAINLALNQKIYGLIDGNNEQLFNADNIKQFKNKPEFSRLPEILIEVYLNMDSEISISKQHFMGLDYTNGKILKEEKTGIKFWYHFDNDFEQEFFKINFSENPNIPIEFYKFEWLTFQGSSYKRLKNPIKSLFIDNSSVKNDLYGSYAKQVFENKIPNDIRRKLSMKLKTHISDFVASESESLKIGEQSISIDEKKSGITKIIDIRENNISIQNMGKGKENFIKTEVALQIDSSLILVEEPENHLSHSMTKKLIEKIKVESDNS
;
A
#
# COMPACT_ATOMS: atom_id res chain seq x y z
N MET A 1 11.62 15.08 -9.69
CA MET A 1 10.54 14.30 -9.08
C MET A 1 11.03 13.73 -7.76
N SER A 2 10.13 13.61 -6.79
CA SER A 2 10.42 12.94 -5.53
C SER A 2 10.57 11.43 -5.75
N TYR A 3 11.51 10.80 -5.07
CA TYR A 3 11.77 9.36 -5.18
C TYR A 3 12.09 8.75 -3.82
N ILE A 4 12.01 7.42 -3.73
CA ILE A 4 12.45 6.68 -2.53
C ILE A 4 13.96 6.54 -2.60
N GLU A 5 14.68 7.12 -1.65
CA GLU A 5 16.14 6.99 -1.56
C GLU A 5 16.53 5.68 -0.88
N LYS A 6 15.77 5.29 0.15
CA LYS A 6 16.07 4.13 0.98
C LYS A 6 14.81 3.56 1.64
N ILE A 7 14.81 2.26 1.88
CA ILE A 7 13.89 1.63 2.84
C ILE A 7 14.67 0.84 3.89
N LEU A 8 14.19 0.94 5.13
CA LEU A 8 14.59 0.09 6.25
C LEU A 8 13.38 -0.74 6.68
N ILE A 9 13.58 -2.04 6.90
CA ILE A 9 12.55 -3.00 7.29
C ILE A 9 13.08 -3.82 8.47
N GLN A 10 12.37 -3.76 9.59
CA GLN A 10 12.67 -4.52 10.79
C GLN A 10 11.46 -5.35 11.23
N GLY A 11 11.73 -6.59 11.61
CA GLY A 11 10.74 -7.51 12.18
C GLY A 11 9.60 -7.97 11.25
N LEU A 12 9.64 -7.67 9.94
CA LEU A 12 8.61 -8.07 8.97
C LEU A 12 8.95 -9.40 8.27
N LYS A 13 8.12 -10.43 8.45
CA LYS A 13 8.25 -11.74 7.78
C LYS A 13 9.69 -12.26 7.85
N LYS A 14 10.37 -12.46 6.73
CA LYS A 14 11.77 -12.91 6.71
C LYS A 14 12.80 -11.86 7.11
N PHE A 15 12.44 -10.58 7.08
CA PHE A 15 13.36 -9.48 7.40
C PHE A 15 13.37 -9.21 8.89
N LYS A 16 14.45 -9.64 9.55
CA LYS A 16 14.71 -9.26 10.94
C LYS A 16 15.24 -7.81 11.01
N ASP A 17 16.24 -7.52 10.19
CA ASP A 17 16.81 -6.20 9.95
C ASP A 17 17.29 -6.16 8.50
N PHE A 18 16.80 -5.22 7.70
CA PHE A 18 17.04 -5.13 6.27
C PHE A 18 17.06 -3.68 5.82
N GLU A 19 18.05 -3.34 5.01
CA GLU A 19 18.21 -2.01 4.42
C GLU A 19 18.55 -2.14 2.94
N ILE A 20 17.92 -1.31 2.11
CA ILE A 20 18.27 -1.15 0.69
C ILE A 20 18.18 0.31 0.28
N VAL A 21 19.21 0.77 -0.45
CA VAL A 21 19.28 2.09 -1.08
C VAL A 21 18.91 1.94 -2.54
N PHE A 22 18.07 2.83 -3.05
CA PHE A 22 17.59 2.81 -4.41
C PHE A 22 18.29 3.87 -5.27
N ASN A 23 18.43 3.54 -6.55
CA ASN A 23 18.76 4.53 -7.58
C ASN A 23 17.56 5.46 -7.80
N LYS A 24 17.83 6.66 -8.31
CA LYS A 24 16.81 7.69 -8.54
C LYS A 24 15.71 7.26 -9.52
N ASP A 25 16.10 6.58 -10.60
CA ASP A 25 15.20 6.34 -11.74
C ASP A 25 14.69 4.89 -11.76
N MET A 26 15.45 3.96 -12.35
CA MET A 26 15.04 2.55 -12.46
C MET A 26 15.79 1.65 -11.46
N ASN A 27 15.03 0.80 -10.77
CA ASN A 27 15.55 -0.20 -9.85
C ASN A 27 15.02 -1.58 -10.26
N VAL A 28 15.92 -2.55 -10.42
CA VAL A 28 15.56 -3.93 -10.76
C VAL A 28 16.01 -4.84 -9.63
N LEU A 29 15.04 -5.42 -8.92
CA LEU A 29 15.30 -6.36 -7.83
C LEU A 29 15.42 -7.77 -8.39
N VAL A 30 16.64 -8.31 -8.43
CA VAL A 30 16.92 -9.68 -8.91
C VAL A 30 17.31 -10.56 -7.74
N GLY A 31 16.80 -11.79 -7.73
CA GLY A 31 17.13 -12.78 -6.71
C GLY A 31 16.30 -14.04 -6.91
N GLU A 32 16.63 -15.10 -6.19
CA GLU A 32 15.88 -16.36 -6.24
C GLU A 32 14.42 -16.19 -5.78
N ASN A 33 13.59 -17.20 -6.06
CA ASN A 33 12.25 -17.26 -5.48
C ASN A 33 12.37 -17.24 -3.94
N GLU A 34 11.40 -16.61 -3.27
CA GLU A 34 11.40 -16.48 -1.79
C GLU A 34 12.55 -15.61 -1.22
N ALA A 35 13.36 -14.97 -2.08
CA ALA A 35 14.37 -13.99 -1.68
C ALA A 35 13.78 -12.72 -1.03
N GLY A 36 12.45 -12.58 -0.95
CA GLY A 36 11.76 -11.49 -0.23
C GLY A 36 11.53 -10.24 -1.05
N LYS A 37 11.72 -10.31 -2.37
CA LYS A 37 11.51 -9.20 -3.31
C LYS A 37 10.08 -8.64 -3.20
N SER A 38 9.08 -9.53 -3.19
CA SER A 38 7.67 -9.16 -2.98
C SER A 38 7.45 -8.47 -1.65
N THR A 39 8.08 -8.93 -0.57
CA THR A 39 7.97 -8.30 0.75
C THR A 39 8.54 -6.88 0.78
N ILE A 40 9.55 -6.56 -0.03
CA ILE A 40 10.04 -5.17 -0.19
C ILE A 40 8.97 -4.30 -0.84
N LEU A 41 8.35 -4.76 -1.93
CA LEU A 41 7.28 -4.02 -2.62
C LEU A 41 6.04 -3.85 -1.72
N GLU A 42 5.66 -4.90 -0.99
CA GLU A 42 4.59 -4.86 0.01
C GLU A 42 4.90 -3.86 1.12
N ALA A 43 6.13 -3.82 1.63
CA ALA A 43 6.55 -2.89 2.68
C ALA A 43 6.45 -1.43 2.23
N ILE A 44 6.94 -1.12 1.03
CA ILE A 44 6.79 0.22 0.43
C ILE A 44 5.30 0.57 0.29
N ASN A 45 4.51 -0.35 -0.25
CA ASN A 45 3.08 -0.13 -0.47
C ASN A 45 2.32 0.06 0.86
N LEU A 46 2.69 -0.68 1.91
CA LEU A 46 2.10 -0.57 3.24
C LEU A 46 2.41 0.79 3.89
N ALA A 47 3.66 1.22 3.84
CA ALA A 47 4.09 2.50 4.39
C ALA A 47 3.47 3.69 3.64
N LEU A 48 3.48 3.67 2.30
CA LEU A 48 3.00 4.79 1.49
C LEU A 48 1.48 4.83 1.31
N ASN A 49 0.83 3.68 1.10
CA ASN A 49 -0.59 3.62 0.73
C ASN A 49 -1.53 3.21 1.87
N GLN A 50 -1.03 2.91 3.07
CA GLN A 50 -1.86 2.45 4.19
C GLN A 50 -2.79 1.30 3.76
N LYS A 51 -2.26 0.36 2.96
CA LYS A 51 -3.04 -0.76 2.43
C LYS A 51 -3.13 -1.85 3.50
N ILE A 52 -4.06 -1.68 4.43
CA ILE A 52 -4.26 -2.56 5.60
C ILE A 52 -5.24 -3.71 5.30
N TYR A 53 -5.89 -3.73 4.13
CA TYR A 53 -6.87 -4.78 3.80
C TYR A 53 -6.23 -6.18 3.86
N GLY A 54 -6.70 -7.00 4.80
CA GLY A 54 -6.15 -8.32 5.13
C GLY A 54 -5.34 -8.39 6.44
N LEU A 55 -4.90 -7.26 6.99
CA LEU A 55 -4.19 -7.16 8.28
C LEU A 55 -5.14 -6.87 9.46
N ILE A 56 -6.37 -6.38 9.24
CA ILE A 56 -7.30 -6.09 10.35
C ILE A 56 -8.14 -7.32 10.75
N ASP A 57 -8.38 -8.25 9.81
CA ASP A 57 -9.26 -9.40 10.01
C ASP A 57 -8.48 -10.73 10.14
N GLY A 58 -7.15 -10.69 10.34
CA GLY A 58 -6.25 -11.83 10.32
C GLY A 58 -5.40 -12.00 11.58
N ASN A 59 -4.78 -13.16 11.74
CA ASN A 59 -3.76 -13.38 12.78
C ASN A 59 -2.47 -12.64 12.42
N ASN A 60 -2.32 -11.41 12.91
CA ASN A 60 -1.17 -10.55 12.65
C ASN A 60 0.14 -11.03 13.27
N GLU A 61 0.10 -12.04 14.15
CA GLU A 61 1.33 -12.68 14.66
C GLU A 61 2.20 -13.18 13.51
N GLN A 62 1.58 -13.67 12.41
CA GLN A 62 2.29 -14.20 11.24
C GLN A 62 3.07 -13.14 10.45
N LEU A 63 2.83 -11.86 10.70
CA LEU A 63 3.57 -10.77 10.07
C LEU A 63 4.94 -10.58 10.72
N PHE A 64 5.07 -10.95 12.00
CA PHE A 64 6.33 -10.81 12.70
C PHE A 64 7.38 -11.77 12.19
N ASN A 65 8.62 -11.36 12.32
CA ASN A 65 9.75 -12.22 12.05
C ASN A 65 9.75 -13.44 12.98
N ALA A 66 9.98 -14.62 12.40
CA ALA A 66 9.93 -15.88 13.12
C ALA A 66 10.91 -15.93 14.30
N ASP A 67 12.08 -15.27 14.20
CA ASP A 67 13.03 -15.23 15.30
C ASP A 67 12.56 -14.28 16.41
N ASN A 68 11.91 -13.16 16.08
CA ASN A 68 11.34 -12.27 17.09
C ASN A 68 10.20 -12.97 17.84
N ILE A 69 9.35 -13.73 17.15
CA ILE A 69 8.33 -14.57 17.77
C ILE A 69 8.96 -15.59 18.72
N LYS A 70 9.99 -16.33 18.25
CA LYS A 70 10.71 -17.31 19.09
C LYS A 70 11.36 -16.65 20.31
N GLN A 71 11.97 -15.48 20.15
CA GLN A 71 12.61 -14.74 21.24
C GLN A 71 11.62 -14.36 22.33
N PHE A 72 10.41 -13.92 21.96
CA PHE A 72 9.32 -13.67 22.90
C PHE A 72 8.83 -14.97 23.55
N LYS A 73 8.49 -16.00 22.78
CA LYS A 73 7.97 -17.28 23.31
C LYS A 73 8.93 -17.96 24.28
N ASN A 74 10.23 -17.84 24.06
CA ASN A 74 11.26 -18.37 24.97
C ASN A 74 11.35 -17.62 26.31
N LYS A 75 11.04 -16.32 26.32
CA LYS A 75 11.02 -15.49 27.53
C LYS A 75 9.99 -14.37 27.35
N PRO A 76 8.72 -14.60 27.70
CA PRO A 76 7.64 -13.63 27.50
C PRO A 76 7.81 -12.45 28.46
N GLU A 77 8.55 -11.45 28.03
CA GLU A 77 8.80 -10.21 28.76
C GLU A 77 8.51 -9.01 27.88
N PHE A 78 8.11 -7.90 28.49
CA PHE A 78 7.67 -6.70 27.76
C PHE A 78 8.72 -6.19 26.77
N SER A 79 10.01 -6.21 27.15
CA SER A 79 11.14 -5.79 26.31
C SER A 79 11.42 -6.70 25.10
N ARG A 80 10.75 -7.86 25.01
CA ARG A 80 10.87 -8.81 23.89
C ARG A 80 9.62 -8.87 23.02
N LEU A 81 8.64 -7.99 23.27
CA LEU A 81 7.49 -7.86 22.38
C LEU A 81 8.00 -7.58 20.96
N PRO A 82 7.64 -8.42 19.97
CA PRO A 82 8.07 -8.19 18.60
C PRO A 82 7.42 -6.93 18.06
N GLU A 83 8.11 -6.23 17.17
CA GLU A 83 7.55 -5.09 16.45
C GLU A 83 7.88 -5.20 14.96
N ILE A 84 7.10 -4.52 14.14
CA ILE A 84 7.42 -4.30 12.73
C ILE A 84 7.63 -2.82 12.52
N LEU A 85 8.79 -2.45 12.01
CA LEU A 85 9.14 -1.08 11.69
C LEU A 85 9.56 -1.00 10.22
N ILE A 86 8.91 -0.11 9.47
CA ILE A 86 9.23 0.15 8.07
C ILE A 86 9.44 1.64 7.92
N GLU A 87 10.62 2.03 7.47
CA GLU A 87 10.95 3.44 7.22
C GLU A 87 11.29 3.65 5.77
N VAL A 88 10.54 4.54 5.12
CA VAL A 88 10.73 4.91 3.73
C VAL A 88 11.31 6.32 3.70
N TYR A 89 12.57 6.42 3.32
CA TYR A 89 13.32 7.66 3.19
C TYR A 89 13.07 8.23 1.80
N LEU A 90 12.67 9.50 1.75
CA LEU A 90 12.24 10.17 0.54
C LEU A 90 13.21 11.30 0.20
N ASN A 91 13.66 11.34 -1.05
CA ASN A 91 14.21 12.56 -1.59
C ASN A 91 13.05 13.38 -2.17
N MET A 92 12.89 14.61 -1.66
CA MET A 92 11.83 15.54 -2.06
C MET A 92 12.42 16.90 -2.50
N ASP A 93 13.61 16.90 -3.10
CA ASP A 93 14.30 18.15 -3.44
C ASP A 93 13.61 18.95 -4.55
N SER A 94 12.74 18.31 -5.33
CA SER A 94 11.91 18.98 -6.35
C SER A 94 10.56 19.51 -5.84
N GLU A 95 10.24 19.34 -4.55
CA GLU A 95 8.93 19.70 -3.98
C GLU A 95 8.93 21.10 -3.36
N ILE A 96 7.73 21.69 -3.29
CA ILE A 96 7.53 22.97 -2.61
C ILE A 96 7.94 22.81 -1.14
N SER A 97 8.67 23.78 -0.59
CA SER A 97 9.24 23.69 0.77
C SER A 97 8.22 23.30 1.86
N ILE A 98 6.96 23.71 1.71
CA ILE A 98 5.87 23.42 2.65
C ILE A 98 5.47 21.93 2.64
N SER A 99 5.43 21.27 1.48
CA SER A 99 5.12 19.83 1.43
C SER A 99 6.27 19.02 2.04
N LYS A 100 7.52 19.37 1.71
CA LYS A 100 8.72 18.75 2.30
C LYS A 100 8.76 18.87 3.82
N GLN A 101 8.39 20.02 4.39
CA GLN A 101 8.38 20.24 5.85
C GLN A 101 7.53 19.24 6.62
N HIS A 102 6.41 18.78 6.06
CA HIS A 102 5.53 17.82 6.75
C HIS A 102 6.15 16.43 6.92
N PHE A 103 7.13 16.11 6.07
CA PHE A 103 7.82 14.83 6.04
C PHE A 103 9.22 14.88 6.64
N MET A 104 9.74 16.08 6.92
CA MET A 104 11.11 16.30 7.38
C MET A 104 11.19 16.36 8.91
N GLY A 105 12.12 15.61 9.48
CA GLY A 105 12.38 15.63 10.92
C GLY A 105 13.35 14.53 11.37
N LEU A 106 13.29 14.21 12.66
CA LEU A 106 14.22 13.29 13.33
C LEU A 106 13.54 12.01 13.85
N ASP A 107 12.24 11.83 13.61
CA ASP A 107 11.46 10.70 14.16
C ASP A 107 11.60 9.41 13.32
N TYR A 108 12.84 8.97 13.14
CA TYR A 108 13.23 7.70 12.49
C TYR A 108 14.19 6.89 13.39
N THR A 109 14.36 5.59 13.15
CA THR A 109 15.06 4.61 14.02
C THR A 109 16.49 5.04 14.36
N ASN A 110 17.17 5.70 13.41
CA ASN A 110 18.52 6.23 13.57
C ASN A 110 18.59 7.68 14.09
N GLY A 111 17.46 8.32 14.36
CA GLY A 111 17.36 9.68 14.90
C GLY A 111 17.81 9.81 16.36
N LYS A 112 17.99 8.69 17.07
CA LYS A 112 18.57 8.69 18.43
C LYS A 112 20.08 8.97 18.45
N ILE A 113 20.78 8.84 17.31
CA ILE A 113 22.25 8.99 17.23
C ILE A 113 22.67 10.10 16.25
N LEU A 114 21.90 10.40 15.20
CA LEU A 114 22.29 11.33 14.14
C LEU A 114 21.47 12.64 14.17
N LYS A 115 22.18 13.77 14.24
CA LYS A 115 21.65 15.14 14.31
C LYS A 115 21.22 15.70 12.94
N GLU A 116 20.75 14.85 12.02
CA GLU A 116 20.40 15.28 10.66
C GLU A 116 18.93 15.04 10.38
N GLU A 117 18.22 16.10 9.98
CA GLU A 117 16.85 15.97 9.52
C GLU A 117 16.79 15.16 8.23
N LYS A 118 15.91 14.17 8.20
CA LYS A 118 15.61 13.37 7.02
C LYS A 118 14.15 13.53 6.66
N THR A 119 13.82 13.29 5.41
CA THR A 119 12.44 13.31 4.92
C THR A 119 11.95 11.88 4.74
N GLY A 120 10.78 11.54 5.30
CA GLY A 120 10.30 10.17 5.21
C GLY A 120 8.98 9.86 5.90
N ILE A 121 8.58 8.61 5.76
CA ILE A 121 7.38 8.01 6.35
C ILE A 121 7.78 6.75 7.11
N LYS A 122 7.18 6.56 8.28
CA LYS A 122 7.36 5.42 9.17
C LYS A 122 6.04 4.70 9.32
N PHE A 123 6.04 3.39 9.10
CA PHE A 123 4.98 2.48 9.51
C PHE A 123 5.48 1.66 10.70
N TRP A 124 4.65 1.55 11.73
CA TRP A 124 4.99 0.84 12.96
C TRP A 124 3.82 -0.04 13.40
N TYR A 125 4.04 -1.34 13.51
CA TYR A 125 3.13 -2.28 14.16
C TYR A 125 3.76 -2.73 15.47
N HIS A 126 3.18 -2.29 16.58
CA HIS A 126 3.79 -2.43 17.90
C HIS A 126 2.72 -2.53 18.99
N PHE A 127 3.15 -2.97 20.17
CA PHE A 127 2.31 -3.02 21.36
C PHE A 127 1.89 -1.60 21.77
N ASP A 128 0.60 -1.42 22.02
CA ASP A 128 0.04 -0.16 22.47
C ASP A 128 0.24 -0.01 23.98
N ASN A 129 1.10 0.94 24.36
CA ASN A 129 1.53 1.14 25.75
C ASN A 129 0.37 1.47 26.71
N ASP A 130 -0.79 1.88 26.19
CA ASP A 130 -2.01 2.05 26.97
C ASP A 130 -2.47 0.74 27.64
N PHE A 131 -2.05 -0.43 27.13
CA PHE A 131 -2.35 -1.76 27.68
C PHE A 131 -1.18 -2.39 28.45
N GLU A 132 -0.18 -1.61 28.85
CA GLU A 132 0.99 -2.13 29.57
C GLU A 132 0.59 -2.82 30.89
N GLN A 133 -0.41 -2.29 31.60
CA GLN A 133 -0.90 -2.89 32.84
C GLN A 133 -1.60 -4.23 32.61
N GLU A 134 -2.32 -4.36 31.50
CA GLU A 134 -2.98 -5.59 31.06
C GLU A 134 -1.96 -6.65 30.71
N PHE A 135 -0.87 -6.29 30.03
CA PHE A 135 0.23 -7.20 29.72
C PHE A 135 0.79 -7.88 30.97
N PHE A 136 1.05 -7.12 32.05
CA PHE A 136 1.59 -7.68 33.29
C PHE A 136 0.61 -8.57 34.07
N LYS A 137 -0.68 -8.57 33.72
CA LYS A 137 -1.69 -9.47 34.30
C LYS A 137 -1.77 -10.82 33.55
N ILE A 138 -1.14 -10.95 32.38
CA ILE A 138 -1.17 -12.18 31.59
C ILE A 138 -0.28 -13.26 32.24
N ASN A 139 -0.85 -14.45 32.46
CA ASN A 139 -0.07 -15.61 32.85
C ASN A 139 0.51 -16.33 31.61
N PHE A 140 1.72 -15.95 31.22
CA PHE A 140 2.41 -16.57 30.07
C PHE A 140 2.80 -18.04 30.26
N SER A 141 2.72 -18.57 31.49
CA SER A 141 2.90 -20.01 31.74
C SER A 141 1.72 -20.83 31.20
N GLU A 142 0.53 -20.22 31.15
CA GLU A 142 -0.69 -20.83 30.62
C GLU A 142 -0.94 -20.46 29.16
N ASN A 143 -0.53 -19.25 28.74
CA ASN A 143 -0.69 -18.76 27.38
C ASN A 143 0.60 -18.07 26.87
N PRO A 144 1.50 -18.80 26.19
CA PRO A 144 2.77 -18.25 25.70
C PRO A 144 2.63 -17.46 24.38
N ASN A 145 1.41 -17.09 23.99
CA ASN A 145 1.18 -16.37 22.73
C ASN A 145 1.41 -14.86 22.89
N ILE A 146 1.72 -14.20 21.76
CA ILE A 146 1.86 -12.74 21.72
C ILE A 146 0.45 -12.15 21.81
N PRO A 147 0.18 -11.19 22.72
CA PRO A 147 -1.15 -10.60 22.89
C PRO A 147 -1.43 -9.56 21.79
N ILE A 148 -1.66 -10.04 20.56
CA ILE A 148 -1.85 -9.23 19.35
C ILE A 148 -3.06 -8.27 19.43
N GLU A 149 -4.01 -8.53 20.33
CA GLU A 149 -5.16 -7.68 20.63
C GLU A 149 -4.76 -6.32 21.23
N PHE A 150 -3.58 -6.25 21.84
CA PHE A 150 -3.02 -5.02 22.42
C PHE A 150 -2.05 -4.31 21.48
N TYR A 151 -1.99 -4.72 20.21
CA TYR A 151 -1.14 -4.08 19.22
C TYR A 151 -1.93 -3.09 18.37
N LYS A 152 -1.25 -2.06 17.89
CA LYS A 152 -1.79 -1.07 16.97
C LYS A 152 -0.89 -0.87 15.76
N PHE A 153 -1.51 -0.38 14.69
CA PHE A 153 -0.81 0.09 13.51
C PHE A 153 -0.72 1.62 13.54
N GLU A 154 0.48 2.17 13.42
CA GLU A 154 0.74 3.60 13.35
C GLU A 154 1.45 3.95 12.04
N TRP A 155 1.04 5.08 11.45
CA TRP A 155 1.74 5.70 10.34
C TRP A 155 2.10 7.12 10.75
N LEU A 156 3.39 7.41 10.68
CA LEU A 156 3.97 8.68 11.10
C LEU A 156 4.84 9.23 9.97
N THR A 157 4.97 10.54 9.88
CA THR A 157 6.04 11.17 9.10
C THR A 157 7.31 11.27 9.96
N PHE A 158 8.49 11.51 9.38
CA PHE A 158 9.70 11.75 10.19
C PHE A 158 9.63 13.07 11.01
N GLN A 159 8.62 13.91 10.75
CA GLN A 159 8.26 15.03 11.62
C GLN A 159 7.62 14.57 12.96
N GLY A 160 7.18 13.31 13.06
CA GLY A 160 6.46 12.75 14.21
C GLY A 160 4.94 12.93 14.14
N SER A 161 4.40 13.44 13.03
CA SER A 161 2.96 13.66 12.86
C SER A 161 2.28 12.47 12.18
N SER A 162 0.99 12.26 12.44
CA SER A 162 0.22 11.18 11.79
C SER A 162 0.19 11.35 10.26
N TYR A 163 0.63 10.32 9.55
CA TYR A 163 0.58 10.27 8.10
C TYR A 163 -0.82 9.85 7.61
N LYS A 164 -1.25 10.46 6.50
CA LYS A 164 -2.50 10.13 5.81
C LYS A 164 -2.22 9.90 4.33
N ARG A 165 -2.72 8.82 3.76
CA ARG A 165 -2.54 8.47 2.33
C ARG A 165 -2.86 9.61 1.35
N LEU A 166 -3.84 10.46 1.65
CA LEU A 166 -4.19 11.62 0.81
C LEU A 166 -3.05 12.63 0.65
N LYS A 167 -2.06 12.61 1.54
CA LYS A 167 -0.84 13.41 1.50
C LYS A 167 0.35 12.67 0.88
N ASN A 168 0.15 11.48 0.30
CA ASN A 168 1.24 10.69 -0.30
C ASN A 168 2.04 11.55 -1.29
N PRO A 169 3.33 11.86 -1.00
CA PRO A 169 4.10 12.79 -1.80
C PRO A 169 4.54 12.23 -3.16
N ILE A 170 4.51 10.91 -3.35
CA ILE A 170 5.05 10.23 -4.53
C ILE A 170 3.95 9.67 -5.44
N LYS A 171 2.68 9.65 -4.99
CA LYS A 171 1.53 9.10 -5.73
C LYS A 171 1.82 7.70 -6.31
N SER A 172 2.38 6.81 -5.49
CA SER A 172 2.82 5.48 -5.92
C SER A 172 1.69 4.65 -6.56
N LEU A 173 2.01 3.88 -7.60
CA LEU A 173 1.14 2.91 -8.24
C LEU A 173 1.74 1.50 -8.15
N PHE A 174 1.00 0.56 -7.57
CA PHE A 174 1.41 -0.84 -7.47
C PHE A 174 0.67 -1.72 -8.48
N ILE A 175 1.43 -2.44 -9.30
CA ILE A 175 0.98 -3.43 -10.28
C ILE A 175 1.42 -4.81 -9.78
N ASP A 176 0.45 -5.62 -9.36
CA ASP A 176 0.66 -7.01 -8.97
C ASP A 176 0.13 -7.93 -10.07
N ASN A 177 1.05 -8.66 -10.71
CA ASN A 177 0.74 -9.63 -11.75
C ASN A 177 0.77 -11.08 -11.24
N SER A 178 1.00 -11.33 -9.95
CA SER A 178 1.30 -12.66 -9.40
C SER A 178 0.07 -13.55 -9.14
N SER A 179 -1.16 -13.01 -9.04
CA SER A 179 -2.31 -13.83 -8.64
C SER A 179 -3.70 -13.41 -9.13
N VAL A 180 -4.63 -14.37 -9.08
CA VAL A 180 -6.07 -14.27 -9.41
C VAL A 180 -6.88 -13.98 -8.15
N LYS A 181 -6.52 -12.98 -7.35
CA LYS A 181 -7.40 -12.51 -6.26
C LYS A 181 -8.48 -11.61 -6.85
N ASN A 182 -9.73 -11.80 -6.40
CA ASN A 182 -10.96 -11.23 -6.97
C ASN A 182 -11.04 -9.68 -7.04
N ASP A 183 -10.04 -8.92 -6.58
CA ASP A 183 -10.07 -7.45 -6.64
C ASP A 183 -8.69 -6.78 -6.88
N LEU A 184 -7.67 -7.51 -7.35
CA LEU A 184 -6.37 -6.88 -7.68
C LEU A 184 -6.53 -5.88 -8.83
N TYR A 185 -7.37 -6.21 -9.81
CA TYR A 185 -7.72 -5.30 -10.89
C TYR A 185 -8.46 -4.04 -10.40
N GLY A 186 -9.42 -4.17 -9.48
CA GLY A 186 -10.11 -3.01 -8.90
C GLY A 186 -9.16 -2.12 -8.09
N SER A 187 -8.22 -2.71 -7.34
CA SER A 187 -7.15 -1.96 -6.66
C SER A 187 -6.26 -1.19 -7.65
N TYR A 188 -5.94 -1.78 -8.79
CA TYR A 188 -5.18 -1.10 -9.85
C TYR A 188 -5.99 0.04 -10.48
N ALA A 189 -7.22 -0.24 -10.92
CA ALA A 189 -8.09 0.75 -11.57
C ALA A 189 -8.40 1.94 -10.64
N LYS A 190 -8.58 1.68 -9.35
CA LYS A 190 -8.69 2.72 -8.32
C LYS A 190 -7.45 3.59 -8.24
N GLN A 191 -6.25 3.01 -8.16
CA GLN A 191 -5.00 3.78 -8.11
C GLN A 191 -4.83 4.65 -9.35
N VAL A 192 -5.12 4.10 -10.53
CA VAL A 192 -5.10 4.83 -11.80
C VAL A 192 -6.03 6.05 -11.73
N PHE A 193 -7.26 5.86 -11.29
CA PHE A 193 -8.22 6.95 -11.16
C PHE A 193 -7.78 8.00 -10.12
N GLU A 194 -7.27 7.58 -8.96
CA GLU A 194 -6.84 8.48 -7.90
C GLU A 194 -5.62 9.31 -8.29
N ASN A 195 -4.69 8.73 -9.04
CA ASN A 195 -3.47 9.39 -9.50
C ASN A 195 -3.71 10.28 -10.74
N LYS A 196 -4.59 9.87 -11.66
CA LYS A 196 -4.86 10.64 -12.89
C LYS A 196 -5.86 11.78 -12.68
N ILE A 197 -6.83 11.62 -11.81
CA ILE A 197 -7.94 12.58 -11.66
C ILE A 197 -7.75 13.44 -10.40
N PRO A 198 -7.71 14.78 -10.53
CA PRO A 198 -7.62 15.69 -9.38
C PRO A 198 -8.71 15.47 -8.32
N ASN A 199 -8.37 15.71 -7.06
CA ASN A 199 -9.26 15.47 -5.91
C ASN A 199 -10.62 16.19 -6.01
N ASP A 200 -10.63 17.44 -6.47
CA ASP A 200 -11.86 18.23 -6.61
C ASP A 200 -12.80 17.66 -7.69
N ILE A 201 -12.24 17.17 -8.80
CA ILE A 201 -12.97 16.48 -9.86
C ILE A 201 -13.48 15.13 -9.34
N ARG A 202 -12.66 14.35 -8.64
CA ARG A 202 -13.07 13.07 -8.03
C ARG A 202 -14.26 13.25 -7.09
N ARG A 203 -14.24 14.30 -6.26
CA ARG A 203 -15.36 14.65 -5.38
C ARG A 203 -16.62 14.98 -6.17
N LYS A 204 -16.52 15.81 -7.21
CA LYS A 204 -17.67 16.16 -8.09
C LYS A 204 -18.26 14.92 -8.76
N LEU A 205 -17.42 14.03 -9.32
CA LEU A 205 -17.86 12.79 -9.95
C LEU A 205 -18.57 11.87 -8.94
N SER A 206 -18.00 11.71 -7.74
CA SER A 206 -18.60 10.89 -6.68
C SER A 206 -19.97 11.42 -6.26
N MET A 207 -20.11 12.74 -6.08
CA MET A 207 -21.39 13.36 -5.74
C MET A 207 -22.41 13.17 -6.86
N LYS A 208 -22.03 13.39 -8.12
CA LYS A 208 -22.91 13.22 -9.27
C LYS A 208 -23.42 11.78 -9.40
N LEU A 209 -22.54 10.80 -9.22
CA LEU A 209 -22.93 9.38 -9.19
C LEU A 209 -23.91 9.09 -8.06
N LYS A 210 -23.64 9.60 -6.85
CA LYS A 210 -24.54 9.42 -5.70
C LYS A 210 -25.94 9.99 -6.00
N THR A 211 -26.02 11.18 -6.58
CA THR A 211 -27.29 11.78 -7.00
C THR A 211 -28.02 10.89 -7.99
N HIS A 212 -27.37 10.44 -9.07
CA HIS A 212 -28.01 9.56 -10.05
C HIS A 212 -28.50 8.23 -9.46
N ILE A 213 -27.77 7.66 -8.50
CA ILE A 213 -28.19 6.44 -7.78
C ILE A 213 -29.43 6.72 -6.93
N SER A 214 -29.44 7.82 -6.19
CA SER A 214 -30.61 8.23 -5.40
C SER A 214 -31.83 8.50 -6.28
N ASP A 215 -31.65 9.19 -7.42
CA ASP A 215 -32.72 9.50 -8.37
C ASP A 215 -33.31 8.21 -8.96
N PHE A 216 -32.46 7.24 -9.33
CA PHE A 216 -32.89 5.94 -9.84
C PHE A 216 -33.72 5.15 -8.81
N VAL A 217 -33.25 5.08 -7.56
CA VAL A 217 -33.99 4.38 -6.49
C VAL A 217 -35.34 5.06 -6.22
N ALA A 218 -35.38 6.39 -6.27
CA ALA A 218 -36.62 7.14 -6.10
C ALA A 218 -37.61 6.89 -7.27
N SER A 219 -37.13 6.88 -8.51
CA SER A 219 -37.97 6.66 -9.70
C SER A 219 -38.56 5.25 -9.76
N GLU A 220 -37.86 4.25 -9.23
CA GLU A 220 -38.28 2.85 -9.19
C GLU A 220 -38.91 2.43 -7.86
N SER A 221 -39.31 3.39 -7.02
CA SER A 221 -39.76 3.13 -5.64
C SER A 221 -40.93 2.15 -5.52
N GLU A 222 -41.87 2.16 -6.48
CA GLU A 222 -42.96 1.17 -6.54
C GLU A 222 -42.47 -0.21 -7.01
N SER A 223 -41.63 -0.26 -8.05
CA SER A 223 -41.04 -1.49 -8.60
C SER A 223 -40.17 -2.22 -7.57
N LEU A 224 -39.52 -1.46 -6.68
CA LEU A 224 -38.59 -1.96 -5.68
C LEU A 224 -39.26 -2.27 -4.33
N LYS A 225 -40.57 -2.06 -4.19
CA LYS A 225 -41.29 -2.27 -2.92
C LYS A 225 -41.56 -3.75 -2.67
N ILE A 226 -41.36 -4.19 -1.43
CA ILE A 226 -41.72 -5.53 -0.94
C ILE A 226 -42.52 -5.36 0.35
N GLY A 227 -43.86 -5.31 0.25
CA GLY A 227 -44.71 -5.09 1.43
C GLY A 227 -44.40 -3.75 2.11
N GLU A 228 -43.90 -3.79 3.35
CA GLU A 228 -43.41 -2.62 4.09
C GLU A 228 -41.93 -2.32 3.86
N GLN A 229 -41.19 -3.23 3.22
CA GLN A 229 -39.77 -3.09 2.90
C GLN A 229 -39.55 -2.56 1.47
N SER A 230 -38.33 -2.17 1.15
CA SER A 230 -37.90 -1.80 -0.20
C SER A 230 -36.52 -2.36 -0.52
N ILE A 231 -36.33 -2.73 -1.79
CA ILE A 231 -35.02 -3.03 -2.37
C ILE A 231 -34.32 -1.70 -2.65
N SER A 232 -33.03 -1.60 -2.33
CA SER A 232 -32.21 -0.42 -2.62
C SER A 232 -30.81 -0.83 -3.07
N ILE A 233 -30.06 0.13 -3.60
CA ILE A 233 -28.65 -0.04 -3.95
C ILE A 233 -27.82 0.07 -2.67
N ASP A 234 -26.95 -0.92 -2.44
CA ASP A 234 -26.02 -0.89 -1.31
C ASP A 234 -25.04 0.28 -1.42
N GLU A 235 -25.26 1.33 -0.62
CA GLU A 235 -24.41 2.53 -0.57
C GLU A 235 -22.95 2.21 -0.25
N LYS A 236 -22.69 1.11 0.48
CA LYS A 236 -21.32 0.69 0.79
C LYS A 236 -20.61 0.17 -0.44
N LYS A 237 -21.32 -0.30 -1.47
CA LYS A 237 -20.76 -0.86 -2.71
C LYS A 237 -20.84 0.09 -3.91
N SER A 238 -21.58 1.18 -3.81
CA SER A 238 -21.83 2.11 -4.91
C SER A 238 -20.82 3.26 -5.05
N GLY A 239 -19.80 3.31 -4.20
CA GLY A 239 -18.72 4.31 -4.32
C GLY A 239 -18.01 4.20 -5.67
N ILE A 240 -17.75 5.35 -6.32
CA ILE A 240 -17.17 5.38 -7.68
C ILE A 240 -15.91 4.53 -7.81
N THR A 241 -15.04 4.55 -6.79
CA THR A 241 -13.77 3.81 -6.78
C THR A 241 -13.93 2.28 -6.77
N LYS A 242 -15.12 1.75 -6.48
CA LYS A 242 -15.43 0.31 -6.50
C LYS A 242 -16.01 -0.17 -7.82
N ILE A 243 -16.43 0.74 -8.69
CA ILE A 243 -17.13 0.43 -9.94
C ILE A 243 -16.37 0.90 -11.19
N ILE A 244 -15.19 1.50 -11.01
CA ILE A 244 -14.35 1.96 -12.12
C ILE A 244 -13.78 0.76 -12.86
N ASP A 245 -13.81 0.86 -14.17
CA ASP A 245 -13.21 -0.07 -15.10
C ASP A 245 -12.35 0.73 -16.10
N ILE A 246 -11.29 0.09 -16.60
CA ILE A 246 -10.42 0.65 -17.64
C ILE A 246 -10.68 -0.17 -18.91
N ARG A 247 -10.95 0.53 -20.02
CA ARG A 247 -11.37 -0.08 -21.28
C ARG A 247 -10.49 0.36 -22.44
N GLU A 248 -10.21 -0.58 -23.34
CA GLU A 248 -9.59 -0.35 -24.64
C GLU A 248 -10.58 -0.82 -25.72
N ASN A 249 -10.94 0.05 -26.66
CA ASN A 249 -11.92 -0.26 -27.72
C ASN A 249 -13.26 -0.82 -27.19
N ASN A 250 -13.78 -0.25 -26.09
CA ASN A 250 -14.99 -0.70 -25.36
C ASN A 250 -14.90 -2.08 -24.71
N ILE A 251 -13.74 -2.73 -24.70
CA ILE A 251 -13.51 -4.00 -24.02
C ILE A 251 -12.80 -3.71 -22.69
N SER A 252 -13.31 -4.27 -21.59
CA SER A 252 -12.62 -4.19 -20.30
C SER A 252 -11.27 -4.90 -20.38
N ILE A 253 -10.21 -4.26 -19.89
CA ILE A 253 -8.84 -4.81 -19.97
C ILE A 253 -8.74 -6.17 -19.28
N GLN A 254 -9.51 -6.39 -18.21
CA GLN A 254 -9.58 -7.69 -17.52
C GLN A 254 -10.16 -8.82 -18.40
N ASN A 255 -10.85 -8.49 -19.50
CA ASN A 255 -11.44 -9.43 -20.44
C ASN A 255 -10.57 -9.66 -21.70
N MET A 256 -9.37 -9.05 -21.79
CA MET A 256 -8.50 -9.13 -22.98
C MET A 256 -7.47 -10.28 -22.92
N GLY A 257 -7.52 -11.10 -21.88
CA GLY A 257 -6.54 -12.16 -21.60
C GLY A 257 -5.34 -11.66 -20.79
N LYS A 258 -4.80 -12.51 -19.91
CA LYS A 258 -3.83 -12.12 -18.85
C LYS A 258 -2.56 -11.44 -19.36
N GLY A 259 -2.00 -11.91 -20.47
CA GLY A 259 -0.81 -11.27 -21.06
C GLY A 259 -1.07 -9.87 -21.58
N LYS A 260 -2.19 -9.66 -22.30
CA LYS A 260 -2.58 -8.33 -22.81
C LYS A 260 -3.01 -7.41 -21.66
N GLU A 261 -3.70 -7.94 -20.65
CA GLU A 261 -4.03 -7.25 -19.40
C GLU A 261 -2.77 -6.69 -18.72
N ASN A 262 -1.76 -7.53 -18.46
CA ASN A 262 -0.51 -7.13 -17.80
C ASN A 262 0.26 -6.07 -18.61
N PHE A 263 0.28 -6.23 -19.94
CA PHE A 263 0.89 -5.25 -20.83
C PHE A 263 0.18 -3.88 -20.75
N ILE A 264 -1.15 -3.84 -20.94
CA ILE A 264 -1.91 -2.57 -20.90
C ILE A 264 -1.85 -1.94 -19.49
N LYS A 265 -1.91 -2.72 -18.41
CA LYS A 265 -1.75 -2.18 -17.04
C LYS A 265 -0.45 -1.41 -16.91
N THR A 266 0.64 -1.97 -17.41
CA THR A 266 1.94 -1.31 -17.36
C THR A 266 1.97 -0.08 -18.27
N GLU A 267 1.40 -0.16 -19.48
CA GLU A 267 1.32 1.00 -20.39
C GLU A 267 0.53 2.16 -19.79
N VAL A 268 -0.63 1.88 -19.20
CA VAL A 268 -1.46 2.89 -18.55
C VAL A 268 -0.76 3.46 -17.33
N ALA A 269 -0.07 2.64 -16.53
CA ALA A 269 0.71 3.12 -15.40
C ALA A 269 1.80 4.12 -15.82
N LEU A 270 2.52 3.86 -16.92
CA LEU A 270 3.55 4.74 -17.46
C LEU A 270 2.99 6.08 -17.97
N GLN A 271 1.71 6.16 -18.32
CA GLN A 271 1.05 7.39 -18.81
C GLN A 271 0.43 8.26 -17.71
N ILE A 272 0.54 7.82 -16.45
CA ILE A 272 -0.02 8.52 -15.30
C ILE A 272 1.10 9.31 -14.64
N ASP A 273 0.75 10.51 -14.16
CA ASP A 273 1.63 11.34 -13.34
C ASP A 273 1.79 10.72 -11.93
N SER A 274 2.53 9.62 -11.86
CA SER A 274 2.93 8.91 -10.64
C SER A 274 4.45 8.92 -10.53
N SER A 275 4.98 9.38 -9.39
CA SER A 275 6.43 9.47 -9.17
C SER A 275 7.06 8.13 -8.77
N LEU A 276 6.26 7.08 -8.56
CA LEU A 276 6.74 5.72 -8.33
C LEU A 276 5.77 4.70 -8.90
N ILE A 277 6.31 3.78 -9.71
CA ILE A 277 5.60 2.60 -10.19
C ILE A 277 6.31 1.37 -9.64
N LEU A 278 5.58 0.54 -8.92
CA LEU A 278 6.05 -0.72 -8.37
C LEU A 278 5.42 -1.84 -9.17
N VAL A 279 6.23 -2.68 -9.82
CA VAL A 279 5.75 -3.78 -10.66
C VAL A 279 6.28 -5.10 -10.11
N GLU A 280 5.36 -5.98 -9.73
CA GLU A 280 5.66 -7.34 -9.33
C GLU A 280 5.43 -8.30 -10.50
N GLU A 281 6.42 -9.18 -10.74
CA GLU A 281 6.43 -10.15 -11.83
C GLU A 281 6.01 -9.54 -13.19
N PRO A 282 6.71 -8.51 -13.69
CA PRO A 282 6.40 -7.87 -14.98
C PRO A 282 6.38 -8.86 -16.16
N GLU A 283 7.10 -9.96 -16.06
CA GLU A 283 7.19 -11.03 -17.05
C GLU A 283 6.04 -12.04 -16.99
N ASN A 284 5.23 -12.04 -15.93
CA ASN A 284 4.22 -13.06 -15.76
C ASN A 284 3.17 -13.01 -16.88
N HIS A 285 2.78 -14.18 -17.38
CA HIS A 285 1.88 -14.34 -18.54
C HIS A 285 2.33 -13.66 -19.85
N LEU A 286 3.59 -13.22 -19.96
CA LEU A 286 4.17 -12.66 -21.19
C LEU A 286 5.14 -13.63 -21.86
N SER A 287 5.17 -13.61 -23.20
CA SER A 287 6.24 -14.27 -23.96
C SER A 287 7.56 -13.50 -23.79
N HIS A 288 8.70 -14.16 -24.02
CA HIS A 288 10.01 -13.49 -23.97
C HIS A 288 10.11 -12.22 -24.83
N SER A 289 9.52 -12.25 -26.03
CA SER A 289 9.48 -11.08 -26.92
C SER A 289 8.65 -9.93 -26.33
N MET A 290 7.53 -10.24 -25.69
CA MET A 290 6.66 -9.25 -25.05
C MET A 290 7.28 -8.68 -23.77
N THR A 291 7.93 -9.50 -22.95
CA THR A 291 8.66 -9.04 -21.75
C THR A 291 9.78 -8.07 -22.14
N LYS A 292 10.56 -8.40 -23.18
CA LYS A 292 11.61 -7.51 -23.68
C LYS A 292 11.04 -6.16 -24.14
N LYS A 293 9.96 -6.19 -24.93
CA LYS A 293 9.26 -5.00 -25.39
C LYS A 293 8.73 -4.15 -24.23
N LEU A 294 8.20 -4.80 -23.19
CA LEU A 294 7.72 -4.14 -21.97
C LEU A 294 8.87 -3.43 -21.25
N ILE A 295 9.99 -4.12 -21.03
CA ILE A 295 11.18 -3.56 -20.37
C ILE A 295 11.75 -2.39 -21.17
N GLU A 296 11.85 -2.52 -22.49
CA GLU A 296 12.30 -1.42 -23.36
C GLU A 296 11.39 -0.20 -23.24
N LYS A 297 10.07 -0.41 -23.20
CA LYS A 297 9.10 0.68 -23.01
C LYS A 297 9.24 1.35 -21.64
N ILE A 298 9.41 0.57 -20.57
CA ILE A 298 9.65 1.10 -19.21
C ILE A 298 10.90 1.98 -19.19
N LYS A 299 12.00 1.52 -19.82
CA LYS A 299 13.25 2.28 -19.88
C LYS A 299 13.10 3.60 -20.64
N VAL A 300 12.45 3.56 -21.81
CA VAL A 300 12.25 4.78 -22.63
C VAL A 300 11.40 5.81 -21.88
N GLU A 301 10.34 5.39 -21.20
CA GLU A 301 9.50 6.32 -20.43
C GLU A 301 10.23 6.83 -19.17
N SER A 302 11.03 5.99 -18.49
CA SER A 302 11.81 6.43 -17.32
C SER A 302 12.89 7.46 -17.67
N ASP A 303 13.52 7.36 -18.84
CA ASP A 303 14.55 8.31 -19.28
C ASP A 303 13.96 9.68 -19.68
N ASN A 304 12.66 9.72 -20.01
CA ASN A 304 11.95 10.93 -20.43
C ASN A 304 11.20 11.64 -19.28
N SER A 305 11.23 11.08 -18.06
CA SER A 305 10.50 11.53 -16.86
C SER A 305 11.39 12.33 -15.90
#